data_AF-A0A857MNT4-F1
#
_entry.id   AF-A0A857MNT4-F1
#
_cell.length_a   1.000
_cell.length_b   1.000
_cell.length_c   1.000
_cell.angle_alpha   90.00
_cell.angle_beta   90.00
_cell.angle_gamma   90.00
#
_symmetry.space_group_name_H-M   'P 1'
#
loop_
_entity.id
_entity.type
_entity.pdbx_description
1 polymer ?
#
loop_
_entity_poly.entity_id
_entity_poly.type
_entity_poly.pdbx_seq_one_letter_code
_entity_poly.pdbx_strand_id
1 'polypeptide(L)'
;MYRTLTVIATLTMFAAASLVAAPISRAVSTEQGQLKPDDSSLYNSVTMDCLEVKFKLGELHRQDKLLRVTAGQGYDNMSTNLMGRLNSRIVENKLDGGELIKIAADFEKAREKFRSDYTKYDEAVLALLKADCQSQMQTYYLSIQNVKELRASVQADLKAADEVMQQYHDAFVVFKKAVQEEEKKNDAANE
;
A
#
# COMPACT_ATOMS: atom_id res chain seq x y z
N MET A 1 -85.60 20.04 16.45
CA MET A 1 -86.28 18.84 16.97
C MET A 1 -85.49 17.62 16.53
N TYR A 2 -84.94 16.85 17.49
CA TYR A 2 -84.41 15.48 17.39
C TYR A 2 -83.27 15.24 16.34
N ARG A 3 -82.14 14.58 16.62
CA ARG A 3 -81.81 13.55 17.62
C ARG A 3 -80.29 13.34 17.55
N THR A 4 -79.59 13.45 18.68
CA THR A 4 -78.19 13.01 18.81
C THR A 4 -78.16 11.50 19.03
N LEU A 5 -77.37 10.76 18.26
CA LEU A 5 -76.97 9.40 18.60
C LEU A 5 -75.45 9.29 18.54
N THR A 6 -74.92 8.83 19.67
CA THR A 6 -73.55 8.50 20.03
C THR A 6 -73.00 7.33 19.20
N VAL A 7 -71.74 7.37 18.77
CA VAL A 7 -70.88 6.19 18.65
C VAL A 7 -69.43 6.58 18.98
N ILE A 8 -68.90 5.98 20.04
CA ILE A 8 -67.49 5.99 20.43
C ILE A 8 -66.80 4.86 19.66
N ALA A 9 -65.70 5.16 18.97
CA ALA A 9 -64.77 4.16 18.47
C ALA A 9 -63.34 4.68 18.66
N THR A 10 -62.68 4.18 19.70
CA THR A 10 -61.28 4.40 20.02
C THR A 10 -60.38 3.69 19.01
N LEU A 11 -59.60 4.46 18.25
CA LEU A 11 -58.59 3.94 17.34
C LEU A 11 -57.21 4.06 18.00
N THR A 12 -56.67 2.95 18.49
CA THR A 12 -55.27 2.83 18.89
C THR A 12 -54.42 2.51 17.66
N MET A 13 -53.60 3.46 17.23
CA MET A 13 -52.57 3.24 16.21
C MET A 13 -51.20 3.54 16.82
N PHE A 14 -50.47 2.48 17.15
CA PHE A 14 -49.05 2.54 17.52
C PHE A 14 -48.24 2.85 16.25
N ALA A 15 -47.71 4.07 16.14
CA ALA A 15 -46.69 4.42 15.16
C ALA A 15 -45.31 4.17 15.78
N ALA A 16 -44.68 3.05 15.43
CA ALA A 16 -43.27 2.81 15.69
C ALA A 16 -42.45 3.56 14.62
N ALA A 17 -41.90 4.72 15.00
CA ALA A 17 -40.91 5.43 14.19
C ALA A 17 -39.53 4.79 14.41
N SER A 18 -39.13 3.88 13.53
CA SER A 18 -37.74 3.42 13.45
C SER A 18 -36.89 4.51 12.79
N LEU A 19 -36.19 5.31 13.59
CA LEU A 19 -35.08 6.15 13.09
C LEU A 19 -33.93 5.24 12.66
N VAL A 20 -33.76 5.06 11.35
CA VAL A 20 -32.52 4.53 10.79
C VAL A 20 -31.51 5.68 10.79
N ALA A 21 -30.59 5.67 11.76
CA ALA A 21 -29.45 6.57 11.76
C ALA A 21 -28.48 6.13 10.63
N ALA A 22 -28.60 6.76 9.47
CA ALA A 22 -27.57 6.67 8.44
C ALA A 22 -26.31 7.39 8.94
N PRO A 23 -25.10 6.82 8.82
CA PRO A 23 -23.89 7.54 9.15
C PRO A 23 -23.74 8.70 8.16
N ILE A 24 -23.78 9.92 8.69
CA ILE A 24 -23.42 11.13 7.97
C ILE A 24 -21.95 10.97 7.59
N SER A 25 -21.71 10.60 6.33
CA SER A 25 -20.37 10.70 5.75
C SER A 25 -20.02 12.18 5.73
N ARG A 26 -19.19 12.61 6.68
CA ARG A 26 -18.55 13.92 6.62
C ARG A 26 -17.64 13.89 5.40
N ALA A 27 -17.99 14.66 4.38
CA ALA A 27 -17.03 15.07 3.37
C ALA A 27 -15.90 15.81 4.13
N VAL A 28 -14.73 15.17 4.21
CA VAL A 28 -13.51 15.87 4.59
C VAL A 28 -13.19 16.77 3.41
N SER A 29 -13.47 18.06 3.54
CA SER A 29 -12.87 19.06 2.66
C SER A 29 -11.37 19.01 2.92
N THR A 30 -10.62 18.34 2.05
CA THR A 30 -9.17 18.47 1.97
C THR A 30 -8.82 19.84 1.41
N GLU A 31 -8.98 20.88 2.24
CA GLU A 31 -8.33 22.19 2.10
C GLU A 31 -6.83 22.08 2.49
N GLN A 32 -6.17 20.97 2.15
CA GLN A 32 -4.75 20.76 2.34
C GLN A 32 -4.13 20.63 0.95
N GLY A 33 -3.69 21.75 0.38
CA GLY A 33 -2.94 21.75 -0.88
C GLY A 33 -3.15 22.93 -1.83
N GLN A 34 -3.89 23.98 -1.46
CA GLN A 34 -3.95 25.18 -2.30
C GLN A 34 -2.81 26.14 -1.93
N LEU A 35 -1.92 26.41 -2.89
CA LEU A 35 -1.06 27.59 -2.82
C LEU A 35 -1.99 28.81 -2.81
N LYS A 36 -1.98 29.57 -1.71
CA LYS A 36 -2.76 30.81 -1.64
C LYS A 36 -2.11 31.89 -2.52
N PRO A 37 -2.91 32.70 -3.24
CA PRO A 37 -2.40 33.74 -4.13
C PRO A 37 -1.64 34.87 -3.42
N ASP A 38 -1.75 34.98 -2.10
CA ASP A 38 -1.35 36.16 -1.34
C ASP A 38 0.13 36.19 -0.93
N ASP A 39 0.87 35.06 -0.96
CA ASP A 39 2.26 35.10 -0.46
C ASP A 39 3.22 34.00 -0.98
N SER A 40 3.34 33.81 -2.30
CA SER A 40 4.54 33.11 -2.80
C SER A 40 5.00 33.54 -4.20
N SER A 41 6.31 33.72 -4.34
CA SER A 41 6.98 33.86 -5.65
C SER A 41 6.72 32.65 -6.56
N LEU A 42 6.49 31.47 -5.98
CA LEU A 42 6.13 30.24 -6.69
C LEU A 42 4.76 30.35 -7.38
N TYR A 43 3.74 30.92 -6.72
CA TYR A 43 2.39 31.04 -7.28
C TYR A 43 2.37 31.80 -8.62
N ASN A 44 3.20 32.84 -8.74
CA ASN A 44 3.29 33.69 -9.93
C ASN A 44 4.31 33.21 -10.98
N SER A 45 5.16 32.22 -10.68
CA SER A 45 6.27 31.81 -11.55
C SER A 45 6.16 30.38 -12.11
N VAL A 46 5.24 29.57 -11.60
CA VAL A 46 5.00 28.22 -12.17
C VAL A 46 4.34 28.38 -13.55
N THR A 47 5.06 27.94 -14.57
CA THR A 47 4.54 27.77 -15.93
C THR A 47 4.86 26.35 -16.39
N MET A 48 3.91 25.69 -17.05
CA MET A 48 4.12 24.35 -17.59
C MET A 48 3.32 24.12 -18.88
N ASP A 49 3.88 23.35 -19.81
CA ASP A 49 3.10 22.75 -20.88
C ASP A 49 2.32 21.58 -20.29
N CYS A 50 1.03 21.80 -20.07
CA CYS A 50 0.19 20.76 -19.50
C CYS A 50 0.14 19.50 -20.38
N LEU A 51 -0.02 19.63 -21.70
CA LEU A 51 -0.21 18.48 -22.57
C LEU A 51 1.05 17.61 -22.55
N GLU A 52 2.22 18.24 -22.61
CA GLU A 52 3.50 17.55 -22.51
C GLU A 52 3.63 16.83 -21.16
N VAL A 53 3.29 17.50 -20.05
CA VAL A 53 3.40 16.91 -18.72
C VAL A 53 2.43 15.74 -18.54
N LYS A 54 1.18 15.86 -19.00
CA LYS A 54 0.20 14.76 -18.95
C LYS A 54 0.66 13.57 -19.78
N PHE A 55 1.23 13.81 -20.96
CA PHE A 55 1.81 12.75 -21.79
C PHE A 55 2.94 12.03 -21.06
N LYS A 56 3.90 12.79 -20.48
CA LYS A 56 5.02 12.22 -19.71
C LYS A 56 4.54 11.44 -18.49
N LEU A 57 3.56 11.95 -17.74
CA LEU A 57 2.97 11.25 -16.60
C LEU A 57 2.27 9.96 -17.02
N GLY A 58 1.57 9.96 -18.16
CA GLY A 58 0.90 8.77 -18.68
C GLY A 58 1.88 7.67 -19.05
N GLU A 59 2.97 8.03 -19.72
CA GLU A 59 4.02 7.06 -20.07
C GLU A 59 4.75 6.53 -18.82
N LEU A 60 5.04 7.41 -17.86
CA LEU A 60 5.61 7.02 -16.57
C LEU A 60 4.73 6.01 -15.84
N HIS A 61 3.42 6.29 -15.76
CA HIS A 61 2.44 5.43 -15.09
C HIS A 61 2.39 4.04 -15.73
N ARG A 62 2.43 3.98 -17.06
CA ARG A 62 2.45 2.73 -17.82
C ARG A 62 3.71 1.89 -17.52
N GLN A 63 4.87 2.53 -17.47
CA GLN A 63 6.15 1.87 -17.18
C GLN A 63 6.20 1.35 -15.75
N ASP A 64 5.83 2.18 -14.77
CA ASP A 64 5.86 1.82 -13.35
C ASP A 64 4.87 0.70 -13.03
N LYS A 65 3.72 0.64 -13.72
CA LYS A 65 2.76 -0.47 -13.58
C LYS A 65 3.35 -1.82 -13.99
N LEU A 66 4.13 -1.86 -15.07
CA LEU A 66 4.83 -3.09 -15.48
C LEU A 66 5.85 -3.50 -14.42
N LEU A 67 6.66 -2.55 -13.93
CA LEU A 67 7.63 -2.78 -12.86
C LEU A 67 6.96 -3.36 -11.61
N ARG A 68 5.79 -2.83 -11.21
CA ARG A 68 5.04 -3.32 -10.04
C ARG A 68 4.62 -4.78 -10.17
N VAL A 69 4.16 -5.18 -11.36
CA VAL A 69 3.73 -6.55 -11.62
C VAL A 69 4.93 -7.49 -11.53
N THR A 70 6.03 -7.16 -12.21
CA THR A 70 7.25 -7.97 -12.20
C THR A 70 7.84 -8.10 -10.79
N ALA A 71 7.99 -6.99 -10.08
CA ALA A 71 8.47 -6.99 -8.70
C ALA A 71 7.53 -7.77 -7.77
N GLY A 72 6.21 -7.59 -7.92
CA GLY A 72 5.21 -8.33 -7.16
C GLY A 72 5.32 -9.84 -7.34
N GLN A 73 5.38 -10.32 -8.60
CA GLN A 73 5.56 -11.74 -8.89
C GLN A 73 6.87 -12.30 -8.35
N GLY A 74 7.97 -11.54 -8.47
CA GLY A 74 9.27 -11.91 -7.91
C GLY A 74 9.22 -12.08 -6.40
N TYR A 75 8.62 -11.11 -5.70
CA TYR A 75 8.49 -11.15 -4.25
C TYR A 75 7.52 -12.23 -3.75
N ASP A 76 6.42 -12.46 -4.47
CA ASP A 76 5.49 -13.56 -4.17
C ASP A 76 6.20 -14.92 -4.27
N ASN A 77 7.00 -15.11 -5.32
CA ASN A 77 7.78 -16.33 -5.50
C ASN A 77 8.84 -16.50 -4.41
N MET A 78 9.56 -15.43 -4.05
CA MET A 78 10.57 -15.45 -2.98
C MET A 78 9.93 -15.81 -1.63
N SER A 79 8.83 -15.15 -1.29
CA SER A 79 8.09 -15.38 -0.04
C SER A 79 7.55 -16.81 0.05
N THR A 80 6.80 -17.25 -0.97
CA THR A 80 6.03 -18.49 -0.89
C THR A 80 6.85 -19.73 -1.24
N ASN A 81 7.60 -19.68 -2.35
CA ASN A 81 8.26 -20.87 -2.90
C ASN A 81 9.69 -21.06 -2.38
N LEU A 82 10.33 -20.01 -1.86
CA LEU A 82 11.66 -20.09 -1.28
C LEU A 82 11.60 -20.00 0.24
N MET A 83 11.31 -18.82 0.80
CA MET A 83 11.40 -18.59 2.25
C MET A 83 10.42 -19.46 3.02
N GLY A 84 9.13 -19.45 2.64
CA GLY A 84 8.09 -20.22 3.31
C GLY A 84 8.39 -21.72 3.30
N ARG A 85 8.70 -22.30 2.14
CA ARG A 85 9.00 -23.73 2.01
C ARG A 85 10.26 -24.15 2.77
N LEU A 86 11.35 -23.39 2.64
CA LEU A 86 12.59 -23.70 3.34
C LEU A 86 12.38 -23.63 4.86
N ASN A 87 11.77 -22.55 5.34
CA ASN A 87 11.52 -22.35 6.76
C ASN A 87 10.59 -23.44 7.34
N SER A 88 9.58 -23.89 6.59
CA SER A 88 8.76 -25.05 7.00
C SER A 88 9.61 -26.31 7.18
N ARG A 89 10.51 -26.62 6.23
CA ARG A 89 11.40 -27.79 6.34
C ARG A 89 12.37 -27.68 7.51
N ILE A 90 12.91 -26.50 7.79
CA ILE A 90 13.76 -26.25 8.95
C ILE A 90 13.03 -26.63 10.23
N VAL A 91 11.80 -26.14 10.40
CA VAL A 91 10.97 -26.42 11.58
C VAL A 91 10.61 -27.91 11.67
N GLU A 92 10.17 -28.52 10.57
CA GLU A 92 9.83 -29.94 10.51
C GLU A 92 10.99 -30.86 10.92
N ASN A 93 12.22 -30.47 10.58
CA ASN A 93 13.43 -31.23 10.89
C ASN A 93 14.12 -30.77 12.18
N LYS A 94 13.51 -29.83 12.94
CA LYS A 94 14.04 -29.29 14.20
C LYS A 94 15.46 -28.70 14.07
N LEU A 95 15.77 -28.13 12.91
CA LEU A 95 17.05 -27.45 12.67
C LEU A 95 17.02 -26.04 13.26
N ASP A 96 18.18 -25.54 13.69
CA ASP A 96 18.30 -24.17 14.19
C ASP A 96 18.34 -23.16 13.03
N GLY A 97 17.16 -22.69 12.61
CA GLY A 97 17.01 -21.67 11.57
C GLY A 97 16.23 -20.44 12.03
N GLY A 98 16.29 -20.09 13.31
CA GLY A 98 15.55 -18.96 13.88
C GLY A 98 15.82 -17.63 13.18
N GLU A 99 17.07 -17.39 12.76
CA GLU A 99 17.46 -16.18 12.01
C GLU A 99 16.79 -16.10 10.63
N LEU A 100 16.75 -17.20 9.88
CA LEU A 100 16.07 -17.27 8.58
C LEU A 100 14.56 -17.01 8.72
N ILE A 101 13.93 -17.55 9.76
CA ILE A 101 12.50 -17.33 10.03
C ILE A 101 12.24 -15.85 10.34
N LYS A 102 13.11 -15.22 11.14
CA LYS A 102 13.00 -13.79 11.46
C LYS A 102 13.14 -12.91 10.21
N ILE A 103 14.17 -13.14 9.39
CA ILE A 103 14.40 -12.36 8.17
C ILE A 103 13.24 -12.54 7.19
N ALA A 104 12.68 -13.75 7.07
CA ALA A 104 11.50 -13.97 6.23
C ALA A 104 10.27 -13.17 6.71
N ALA A 105 10.07 -13.04 8.03
CA ALA A 105 9.01 -12.19 8.56
C ALA A 105 9.25 -10.70 8.26
N ASP A 106 10.51 -10.25 8.28
CA ASP A 106 10.86 -8.87 7.90
C ASP A 106 10.68 -8.63 6.39
N PHE A 107 10.91 -9.66 5.56
CA PHE A 107 10.63 -9.60 4.12
C PHE A 107 9.13 -9.44 3.85
N GLU A 108 8.27 -10.14 4.58
CA GLU A 108 6.82 -9.96 4.47
C GLU A 108 6.39 -8.53 4.80
N LYS A 109 6.92 -7.94 5.87
CA LYS A 109 6.66 -6.53 6.21
C LYS A 109 7.11 -5.58 5.10
N ALA A 110 8.29 -5.81 4.53
CA ALA A 110 8.79 -5.00 3.41
C ALA A 110 7.88 -5.11 2.17
N ARG A 111 7.39 -6.31 1.86
CA ARG A 111 6.42 -6.55 0.77
C ARG A 111 5.10 -5.85 0.99
N GLU A 112 4.56 -5.90 2.20
CA GLU A 112 3.31 -5.23 2.56
C GLU A 112 3.46 -3.71 2.47
N LYS A 113 4.58 -3.16 2.96
CA LYS A 113 4.88 -1.73 2.86
C LYS A 113 4.97 -1.28 1.40
N PHE A 114 5.75 -1.97 0.58
CA PHE A 114 5.84 -1.72 -0.86
C PHE A 114 4.46 -1.74 -1.53
N ARG A 115 3.62 -2.74 -1.21
CA ARG A 115 2.26 -2.82 -1.75
C ARG A 115 1.42 -1.61 -1.34
N SER A 116 1.47 -1.21 -0.08
CA SER A 116 0.72 -0.06 0.44
C SER A 116 1.15 1.23 -0.23
N ASP A 117 2.45 1.51 -0.27
CA ASP A 117 2.97 2.78 -0.78
C ASP A 117 2.88 2.87 -2.30
N TYR A 118 3.02 1.75 -3.02
CA TYR A 118 2.70 1.72 -4.44
C TYR A 118 1.23 2.04 -4.71
N THR A 119 0.31 1.54 -3.89
CA THR A 119 -1.13 1.82 -4.07
C THR A 119 -1.41 3.32 -3.92
N LYS A 120 -0.85 3.96 -2.88
CA LYS A 120 -0.96 5.41 -2.68
C LYS A 120 -0.36 6.20 -3.84
N TYR A 121 0.82 5.79 -4.32
CA TYR A 121 1.46 6.39 -5.48
C TYR A 121 0.58 6.28 -6.74
N ASP A 122 0.08 5.09 -7.05
CA ASP A 122 -0.76 4.81 -8.22
C ASP A 122 -2.06 5.63 -8.20
N GLU A 123 -2.72 5.70 -7.05
CA GLU A 123 -3.91 6.52 -6.84
C GLU A 123 -3.61 8.01 -7.06
N ALA A 124 -2.49 8.51 -6.53
CA ALA A 124 -2.09 9.90 -6.70
C ALA A 124 -1.76 10.25 -8.17
N VAL A 125 -1.07 9.35 -8.90
CA VAL A 125 -0.79 9.52 -10.33
C VAL A 125 -2.09 9.53 -11.15
N LEU A 126 -3.01 8.61 -10.86
CA LEU A 126 -4.31 8.55 -11.52
C LEU A 126 -5.14 9.82 -11.27
N ALA A 127 -5.13 10.35 -10.04
CA ALA A 127 -5.78 11.62 -9.72
C ALA A 127 -5.14 12.77 -10.51
N LEU A 128 -3.81 12.82 -10.57
CA LEU A 128 -3.07 13.84 -11.31
C LEU A 128 -3.31 13.79 -12.82
N LEU A 129 -3.43 12.60 -13.41
CA LEU A 129 -3.78 12.44 -14.83
C LEU A 129 -5.19 12.96 -15.17
N LYS A 130 -6.12 12.85 -14.21
CA LYS A 130 -7.51 13.33 -14.35
C LYS A 130 -7.67 14.82 -14.06
N ALA A 131 -6.80 15.40 -13.23
CA ALA A 131 -6.89 16.80 -12.82
C ALA A 131 -6.75 17.79 -13.99
N ASP A 132 -7.38 18.95 -13.83
CA ASP A 132 -7.27 20.08 -14.76
C ASP A 132 -6.03 20.93 -14.42
N CYS A 133 -5.00 20.72 -15.20
CA CYS A 133 -3.72 21.43 -15.19
C CYS A 133 -3.78 22.87 -15.76
N GLN A 134 -4.79 23.19 -16.57
CA GLN A 134 -4.85 24.47 -17.30
C GLN A 134 -5.44 25.55 -16.41
N SER A 135 -6.55 25.23 -15.73
CA SER A 135 -7.21 26.17 -14.82
C SER A 135 -6.64 26.14 -13.40
N GLN A 136 -5.91 25.09 -13.01
CA GLN A 136 -5.37 24.91 -11.64
C GLN A 136 -3.87 24.60 -11.63
N MET A 137 -3.08 25.34 -12.39
CA MET A 137 -1.65 25.04 -12.63
C MET A 137 -0.81 24.92 -11.36
N GLN A 138 -1.02 25.79 -10.36
CA GLN A 138 -0.26 25.79 -9.11
C GLN A 138 -0.58 24.55 -8.25
N THR A 139 -1.87 24.23 -8.11
CA THR A 139 -2.33 23.03 -7.39
C THR A 139 -1.87 21.75 -8.12
N TYR A 140 -1.91 21.77 -9.45
CA TYR A 140 -1.40 20.68 -10.29
C TYR A 140 0.11 20.46 -10.07
N TYR A 141 0.88 21.54 -10.02
CA TYR A 141 2.31 21.51 -9.73
C TYR A 141 2.63 20.93 -8.35
N LEU A 142 1.89 21.32 -7.30
CA LEU A 142 2.06 20.72 -5.97
C LEU A 142 1.73 19.22 -5.97
N SER A 143 0.67 18.83 -6.68
CA SER A 143 0.31 17.42 -6.82
C SER A 143 1.40 16.62 -7.55
N ILE A 144 2.11 17.22 -8.52
CA ILE A 144 3.32 16.63 -9.11
C ILE A 144 4.41 16.39 -8.05
N GLN A 145 4.66 17.35 -7.16
CA GLN A 145 5.69 17.17 -6.12
C GLN A 145 5.33 16.04 -5.16
N ASN A 146 4.06 15.98 -4.73
CA ASN A 146 3.57 14.86 -3.90
C ASN A 146 3.73 13.51 -4.62
N VAL A 147 3.39 13.43 -5.91
CA VAL A 147 3.62 12.21 -6.71
C VAL A 147 5.10 11.82 -6.77
N LYS A 148 6.03 12.78 -6.86
CA LYS A 148 7.47 12.50 -6.82
C LYS A 148 7.91 11.93 -5.48
N GLU A 149 7.41 12.47 -4.37
CA GLU A 149 7.72 11.98 -3.02
C GLU A 149 7.19 10.55 -2.79
N LEU A 150 5.96 10.29 -3.22
CA LEU A 150 5.37 8.94 -3.18
C LEU A 150 6.16 7.97 -4.05
N ARG A 151 6.58 8.37 -5.26
CA ARG A 151 7.41 7.54 -6.14
C ARG A 151 8.78 7.23 -5.52
N ALA A 152 9.39 8.21 -4.86
CA ALA A 152 10.65 8.02 -4.13
C ALA A 152 10.49 7.03 -2.97
N SER A 153 9.34 7.06 -2.29
CA SER A 153 9.02 6.08 -1.23
C SER A 153 8.90 4.67 -1.79
N VAL A 154 8.23 4.49 -2.93
CA VAL A 154 8.16 3.20 -3.64
C VAL A 154 9.56 2.69 -4.01
N GLN A 155 10.43 3.56 -4.51
CA GLN A 155 11.81 3.19 -4.84
C GLN A 155 12.60 2.78 -3.59
N ALA A 156 12.42 3.48 -2.47
CA ALA A 156 13.04 3.12 -1.20
C ALA A 156 12.56 1.75 -0.69
N ASP A 157 11.27 1.44 -0.85
CA ASP A 157 10.71 0.14 -0.48
C ASP A 157 11.27 -1.00 -1.31
N LEU A 158 11.45 -0.80 -2.62
CA LEU A 158 12.10 -1.79 -3.49
C LEU A 158 13.53 -2.08 -3.02
N LYS A 159 14.28 -1.03 -2.66
CA LYS A 159 15.65 -1.19 -2.13
C LYS A 159 15.65 -1.92 -0.79
N ALA A 160 14.75 -1.57 0.12
CA ALA A 160 14.62 -2.24 1.41
C ALA A 160 14.27 -3.74 1.25
N ALA A 161 13.36 -4.07 0.33
CA ALA A 161 13.03 -5.46 0.03
C ALA A 161 14.24 -6.24 -0.52
N ASP A 162 15.03 -5.62 -1.40
CA ASP A 162 16.28 -6.22 -1.93
C ASP A 162 17.32 -6.43 -0.83
N GLU A 163 17.52 -5.44 0.04
CA GLU A 163 18.42 -5.55 1.20
C GLU A 163 18.02 -6.72 2.11
N VAL A 164 16.73 -6.92 2.37
CA VAL A 164 16.24 -8.07 3.17
C VAL A 164 16.43 -9.40 2.44
N MET A 165 16.26 -9.45 1.11
CA MET A 165 16.56 -10.66 0.34
C MET A 165 18.04 -11.05 0.41
N GLN A 166 18.94 -10.06 0.36
CA GLN A 166 20.38 -10.31 0.53
C GLN A 166 20.69 -10.82 1.94
N GLN A 167 20.11 -10.22 2.97
CA GLN A 167 20.27 -10.71 4.35
C GLN A 167 19.80 -12.16 4.50
N TYR A 168 18.68 -12.53 3.85
CA TYR A 168 18.19 -13.91 3.88
C TYR A 168 19.15 -14.87 3.19
N HIS A 169 19.70 -14.48 2.03
CA HIS A 169 20.71 -15.27 1.33
C HIS A 169 21.96 -15.49 2.19
N ASP A 170 22.47 -14.43 2.82
CA ASP A 170 23.69 -14.50 3.63
C ASP A 170 23.48 -15.38 4.87
N ALA A 171 22.34 -15.22 5.55
CA ALA A 171 21.94 -16.09 6.65
C ALA A 171 21.80 -17.55 6.19
N PHE A 172 21.29 -17.80 4.97
CA PHE A 172 21.17 -19.13 4.41
C PHE A 172 22.53 -19.78 4.18
N VAL A 173 23.51 -19.03 3.68
CA VAL A 173 24.88 -19.53 3.48
C VAL A 173 25.50 -19.96 4.80
N VAL A 174 25.28 -19.20 5.88
CA VAL A 174 25.75 -19.55 7.23
C VAL A 174 25.03 -20.79 7.75
N PHE A 175 23.70 -20.79 7.71
CA PHE A 175 22.86 -21.92 8.13
C PHE A 175 23.26 -23.23 7.43
N LYS A 176 23.42 -23.18 6.10
CA LYS A 176 23.82 -24.35 5.31
C LYS A 176 25.15 -24.94 5.77
N LYS A 177 26.14 -24.09 6.06
CA LYS A 177 27.45 -24.56 6.54
C LYS A 177 27.32 -25.24 7.90
N ALA A 178 26.55 -24.65 8.83
CA ALA A 178 26.32 -25.22 10.15
C ALA A 178 25.70 -26.63 10.07
N VAL A 179 24.65 -26.79 9.26
CA VAL A 179 24.01 -28.11 9.05
C VAL A 179 24.99 -29.13 8.49
N GLN A 180 25.79 -28.76 7.48
CA GLN A 180 26.79 -29.66 6.90
C GLN A 180 27.90 -30.06 7.86
N GLU A 181 28.28 -29.18 8.79
CA GLU A 181 29.26 -29.49 9.83
C GLU A 181 28.69 -30.42 10.90
N GLU A 182 27.41 -30.26 11.26
CA GLU A 182 26.72 -31.17 12.18
C GLU A 182 26.56 -32.57 11.59
N GLU A 183 26.17 -32.68 10.31
CA GLU A 183 26.07 -33.96 9.60
C GLU A 183 27.42 -34.72 9.62
N LYS A 184 28.52 -34.04 9.26
CA LYS A 184 29.86 -34.66 9.27
C LYS A 184 30.29 -35.12 10.66
N LYS A 185 29.96 -34.38 11.72
CA LYS A 185 30.26 -34.78 13.10
C LYS A 185 29.47 -36.01 13.51
N ASN A 186 28.20 -36.10 13.11
CA ASN A 186 27.35 -37.24 13.41
C ASN A 186 27.82 -38.50 12.68
N ASP A 187 28.24 -38.37 11.42
CA ASP A 187 28.80 -39.49 10.65
C ASP A 187 30.10 -40.01 11.28
N ALA A 188 31.01 -39.12 11.65
CA ALA A 188 32.28 -39.48 12.30
C ALA A 188 32.12 -40.06 13.72
N ALA A 189 31.00 -39.82 14.39
CA ALA A 189 30.70 -40.38 15.72
C ALA A 189 30.07 -41.78 15.65
N ASN A 190 29.61 -42.21 14.47
CA ASN A 190 28.93 -43.48 14.24
C ASN A 190 29.83 -44.53 13.53
N GLU A 191 31.10 -44.20 13.29
CA GLU A 191 32.15 -45.05 12.71
C GLU A 191 33.13 -45.52 13.80
#